data_AF-A0A949U7X5-F1
#
_entry.id   AF-A0A949U7X5-F1
#
_cell.length_a   1.000
_cell.length_b   1.000
_cell.length_c   1.000
_cell.angle_alpha   90.00
_cell.angle_beta   90.00
_cell.angle_gamma   90.00
#
_symmetry.space_group_name_H-M   'P 1'
#
loop_
_entity.id
_entity.type
_entity.pdbx_description
1 polymer ?
#
loop_
_entity_poly.entity_id
_entity_poly.type
_entity_poly.pdbx_seq_one_letter_code
_entity_poly.pdbx_strand_id
1 'polypeptide(L)'
;MADQTKHGLARGLTNYGDAGFSLYLRRSFAKSMGYSGEMLARPVVGIADSKSGFNNCHRHFPELIEAVKRGVLAAGGLPIEFPTVSLGEVFLSPTSMMFRNLMSIDVEEMVRAQPMDSVVLIGGCDKTVPAQLMGAASADVPAIQLLAGPMMPTSFHGERLGACTDCRRFWAMHRAGKVDARGIEEVEGNLATTAGTCAVMGTASTMASIAEALGMALPGTAAIPAVHADRLRAAEASGKRAVELAKNPLRPSQIIAEKSVENALRVLLAIGGSTNAIVHLTAIA
;
A
#
# COMPACT_ATOMS: atom_id res chain seq x y z
N MET A 1 19.23 21.35 -27.31
CA MET A 1 18.89 19.94 -27.58
C MET A 1 17.76 19.59 -26.64
N ALA A 2 16.59 19.24 -27.16
CA ALA A 2 15.39 18.99 -26.37
C ALA A 2 15.68 17.97 -25.27
N ASP A 3 15.29 18.30 -24.04
CA ASP A 3 15.33 17.43 -22.87
C ASP A 3 14.45 16.20 -23.16
N GLN A 4 15.05 15.15 -23.73
CA GLN A 4 14.42 13.85 -23.78
C GLN A 4 14.20 13.45 -22.33
N THR A 5 12.93 13.45 -21.89
CA THR A 5 12.52 13.02 -20.56
C THR A 5 13.21 11.70 -20.22
N LYS A 6 14.22 11.78 -19.34
CA LYS A 6 15.04 10.63 -18.97
C LYS A 6 14.16 9.64 -18.22
N HIS A 7 14.08 8.41 -18.73
CA HIS A 7 13.26 7.34 -18.14
C HIS A 7 14.14 6.21 -17.58
N GLY A 8 13.54 5.38 -16.72
CA GLY A 8 14.17 4.23 -16.09
C GLY A 8 15.51 4.56 -15.47
N LEU A 9 16.54 3.77 -15.77
CA LEU A 9 17.88 3.98 -15.22
C LEU A 9 18.52 5.33 -15.59
N ALA A 10 18.05 6.05 -16.61
CA ALA A 10 18.56 7.38 -16.92
C ALA A 10 17.95 8.49 -16.04
N ARG A 11 16.85 8.20 -15.32
CA ARG A 11 16.17 9.14 -14.44
C ARG A 11 16.99 9.42 -13.18
N GLY A 12 17.12 10.69 -12.78
CA GLY A 12 17.75 11.07 -11.50
C GLY A 12 19.17 10.51 -11.34
N LEU A 13 20.07 10.79 -12.27
CA LEU A 13 21.45 10.29 -12.20
C LEU A 13 22.21 10.91 -11.02
N THR A 14 22.95 10.06 -10.31
CA THR A 14 23.97 10.52 -9.35
C THR A 14 25.00 11.37 -10.09
N ASN A 15 25.32 12.55 -9.57
CA ASN A 15 26.24 13.46 -10.24
C ASN A 15 27.70 13.08 -9.93
N TYR A 16 28.38 12.49 -10.92
CA TYR A 16 29.82 12.23 -10.90
C TYR A 16 30.62 13.20 -11.80
N GLY A 17 30.00 14.31 -12.21
CA GLY A 17 30.61 15.29 -13.14
C GLY A 17 30.44 14.96 -14.62
N ASP A 18 30.10 13.71 -14.97
CA ASP A 18 29.82 13.25 -16.33
C ASP A 18 28.54 12.37 -16.34
N ALA A 19 27.50 12.82 -17.05
CA ALA A 19 26.22 12.11 -17.10
C ALA A 19 26.30 10.77 -17.85
N GLY A 20 27.18 10.65 -18.84
CA GLY A 20 27.45 9.40 -19.56
C GLY A 20 28.12 8.38 -18.65
N PHE A 21 29.12 8.81 -17.88
CA PHE A 21 29.76 7.98 -16.85
C PHE A 21 28.75 7.54 -15.78
N SER A 22 27.92 8.46 -15.26
CA SER A 22 26.89 8.14 -14.27
C SER A 22 25.92 7.06 -14.77
N LEU A 23 25.48 7.15 -16.03
CA LEU A 23 24.60 6.14 -16.63
C LEU A 23 25.33 4.82 -16.87
N TYR A 24 26.56 4.86 -17.37
CA TYR A 24 27.40 3.68 -17.56
C TYR A 24 27.61 2.93 -16.24
N LEU A 25 27.95 3.65 -15.17
CA LEU A 25 28.16 3.08 -13.83
C LEU A 25 26.89 2.41 -13.33
N ARG A 26 25.76 3.11 -13.36
CA ARG A 26 24.47 2.57 -12.91
C ARG A 26 24.05 1.34 -13.71
N ARG A 27 24.22 1.34 -15.04
CA ARG A 27 23.93 0.17 -15.88
C ARG A 27 24.86 -1.00 -15.58
N SER A 28 26.11 -0.74 -15.22
CA SER A 28 27.08 -1.79 -14.87
C SER A 28 26.68 -2.51 -13.58
N PHE A 29 26.31 -1.75 -12.54
CA PHE A 29 25.74 -2.33 -11.31
C PHE A 29 24.38 -2.99 -11.54
N ALA A 30 23.54 -2.42 -12.41
CA ALA A 30 22.26 -3.06 -12.71
C ALA A 30 22.42 -4.41 -13.45
N LYS A 31 23.45 -4.54 -14.29
CA LYS A 31 23.79 -5.83 -14.92
C LYS A 31 24.30 -6.86 -13.92
N SER A 32 25.00 -6.46 -12.85
CA SER A 32 25.40 -7.42 -11.80
C SER A 32 24.23 -7.98 -11.00
N MET A 33 23.05 -7.34 -11.07
CA MET A 33 21.80 -7.91 -10.54
C MET A 33 21.18 -8.98 -11.45
N GLY A 34 21.79 -9.30 -12.61
CA GLY A 34 21.33 -10.34 -13.54
C GLY A 34 20.39 -9.86 -14.65
N TYR A 35 20.17 -8.55 -14.80
CA TYR A 35 19.30 -8.02 -15.85
C TYR A 35 19.97 -7.94 -17.22
N SER A 36 19.23 -8.34 -18.27
CA SER A 36 19.65 -8.16 -19.65
C SER A 36 19.59 -6.69 -20.07
N GLY A 37 20.33 -6.34 -21.14
CA GLY A 37 20.27 -4.99 -21.70
C GLY A 37 18.87 -4.57 -22.16
N GLU A 38 18.07 -5.52 -22.64
CA GLU A 38 16.68 -5.30 -23.05
C GLU A 38 15.79 -4.97 -21.84
N MET A 39 15.92 -5.73 -20.75
CA MET A 39 15.16 -5.46 -19.52
C MET A 39 15.49 -4.09 -18.94
N LEU A 40 16.77 -3.70 -18.95
CA LEU A 40 17.21 -2.39 -18.45
C LEU A 40 16.76 -1.20 -19.33
N ALA A 41 16.26 -1.46 -20.54
CA ALA A 41 15.70 -0.43 -21.41
C ALA A 41 14.20 -0.18 -21.16
N ARG A 42 13.53 -1.06 -20.40
CA ARG A 42 12.10 -0.93 -20.08
C ARG A 42 11.85 0.16 -19.02
N PRO A 43 10.63 0.74 -18.95
CA PRO A 43 10.26 1.62 -17.84
C PRO A 43 10.37 0.90 -16.51
N VAL A 44 10.92 1.58 -15.50
CA VAL A 44 11.11 1.02 -14.16
C VAL A 44 9.88 1.27 -13.32
N VAL A 45 9.27 0.20 -12.81
CA VAL A 45 8.16 0.27 -11.85
C VAL A 45 8.69 -0.14 -10.48
N GLY A 46 8.71 0.80 -9.54
CA GLY A 46 8.99 0.52 -8.14
C GLY A 46 7.81 -0.20 -7.49
N ILE A 47 8.08 -1.16 -6.61
CA ILE A 47 7.07 -1.84 -5.79
C ILE A 47 7.45 -1.61 -4.32
N ALA A 48 6.73 -0.71 -3.65
CA ALA A 48 6.98 -0.39 -2.25
C ALA A 48 6.43 -1.50 -1.36
N ASP A 49 7.33 -2.25 -0.71
CA ASP A 49 7.01 -3.33 0.21
C ASP A 49 7.09 -2.85 1.66
N SER A 50 6.00 -2.98 2.41
CA SER A 50 5.94 -2.70 3.85
C SER A 50 5.65 -3.98 4.66
N LYS A 51 6.05 -5.16 4.17
CA LYS A 51 6.00 -6.43 4.90
C LYS A 51 6.91 -6.38 6.13
N SER A 52 6.44 -6.93 7.24
CA SER A 52 7.25 -7.19 8.43
C SER A 52 6.74 -8.42 9.18
N GLY A 53 7.65 -9.12 9.87
CA GLY A 53 7.27 -10.18 10.82
C GLY A 53 6.43 -9.67 11.99
N PHE A 54 6.52 -8.37 12.31
CA PHE A 54 5.70 -7.68 13.31
C PHE A 54 4.45 -7.01 12.70
N ASN A 55 4.07 -7.37 11.48
CA ASN A 55 2.86 -6.82 10.85
C ASN A 55 2.05 -7.94 10.18
N ASN A 56 1.17 -8.53 10.97
CA ASN A 56 0.29 -9.62 10.53
C ASN A 56 -0.65 -9.19 9.38
N CYS A 57 -1.04 -7.91 9.31
CA CYS A 57 -1.91 -7.41 8.25
C CYS A 57 -1.30 -7.55 6.86
N HIS A 58 0.04 -7.60 6.79
CA HIS A 58 0.82 -7.65 5.55
C HIS A 58 1.42 -9.04 5.29
N ARG A 59 0.96 -10.07 6.03
CA ARG A 59 1.48 -11.45 5.94
C ARG A 59 1.51 -11.99 4.50
N HIS A 60 0.53 -11.63 3.68
CA HIS A 60 0.37 -12.09 2.30
C HIS A 60 1.01 -11.15 1.26
N PHE A 61 1.82 -10.17 1.66
CA PHE A 61 2.49 -9.29 0.69
C PHE A 61 3.40 -10.04 -0.29
N PRO A 62 4.11 -11.13 0.07
CA PRO A 62 4.91 -11.87 -0.90
C PRO A 62 4.12 -12.34 -2.13
N GLU A 63 2.90 -12.86 -1.97
CA GLU A 63 2.07 -13.27 -3.11
C GLU A 63 1.51 -12.08 -3.90
N LEU A 64 1.20 -10.96 -3.22
CA LEU A 64 0.79 -9.72 -3.89
C LEU A 64 1.91 -9.17 -4.77
N ILE A 65 3.14 -9.12 -4.26
CA ILE A 65 4.31 -8.61 -4.98
C ILE A 65 4.56 -9.44 -6.24
N GLU A 66 4.50 -10.76 -6.15
CA GLU A 66 4.65 -11.64 -7.33
C GLU A 66 3.54 -11.41 -8.36
N ALA A 67 2.30 -11.18 -7.92
CA ALA A 67 1.20 -10.81 -8.82
C ALA A 67 1.41 -9.44 -9.48
N VAL A 68 1.91 -8.44 -8.74
CA VAL A 68 2.29 -7.13 -9.31
C VAL A 68 3.39 -7.30 -10.35
N LYS A 69 4.47 -8.03 -10.02
CA LYS A 69 5.59 -8.31 -10.94
C LYS A 69 5.09 -8.95 -12.23
N ARG A 70 4.18 -9.92 -12.14
CA ARG A 70 3.54 -10.56 -13.32
C ARG A 70 2.88 -9.53 -14.22
N GLY A 71 2.09 -8.61 -13.64
CA GLY A 71 1.42 -7.54 -14.39
C GLY A 71 2.40 -6.54 -15.04
N VAL A 72 3.44 -6.14 -14.30
CA VAL A 72 4.49 -5.24 -14.81
C VAL A 72 5.25 -5.87 -15.98
N LEU A 73 5.69 -7.12 -15.83
CA LEU A 73 6.44 -7.84 -16.86
C LEU A 73 5.59 -8.04 -18.13
N ALA A 74 4.33 -8.45 -17.98
CA ALA A 74 3.40 -8.64 -19.09
C ALA A 74 3.12 -7.34 -19.85
N ALA A 75 3.16 -6.19 -19.18
CA ALA A 75 2.98 -4.86 -19.80
C ALA A 75 4.27 -4.26 -20.38
N GLY A 76 5.41 -4.96 -20.26
CA GLY A 76 6.70 -4.52 -20.78
C GLY A 76 7.45 -3.54 -19.88
N GLY A 77 7.22 -3.57 -18.57
CA GLY A 77 8.01 -2.86 -17.56
C GLY A 77 9.10 -3.72 -16.91
N LEU A 78 9.95 -3.08 -16.12
CA LEU A 78 10.93 -3.70 -15.22
C LEU A 78 10.45 -3.50 -13.77
N PRO A 79 9.94 -4.53 -13.09
CA PRO A 79 9.54 -4.39 -11.69
C PRO A 79 10.77 -4.45 -10.78
N ILE A 80 10.89 -3.50 -9.85
CA ILE A 80 11.91 -3.49 -8.81
C ILE A 80 11.22 -3.30 -7.46
N GLU A 81 11.27 -4.32 -6.61
CA GLU A 81 10.78 -4.20 -5.23
C GLU A 81 11.80 -3.46 -4.36
N PHE A 82 11.30 -2.63 -3.45
CA PHE A 82 12.12 -1.95 -2.45
C PHE A 82 11.35 -1.83 -1.12
N PRO A 83 12.05 -1.92 0.02
CA PRO A 83 11.41 -1.86 1.33
C PRO A 83 11.03 -0.43 1.70
N THR A 84 9.98 -0.31 2.51
CA THR A 84 9.59 0.90 3.24
C THR A 84 9.24 0.54 4.69
N VAL A 85 9.20 1.55 5.56
CA VAL A 85 8.82 1.36 6.97
C VAL A 85 7.46 0.64 7.08
N SER A 86 7.41 -0.42 7.89
CA SER A 86 6.19 -1.16 8.17
C SER A 86 5.57 -0.73 9.50
N LEU A 87 4.29 -0.33 9.48
CA LEU A 87 3.56 0.08 10.68
C LEU A 87 2.47 -0.94 11.06
N GLY A 88 2.81 -1.90 11.94
CA GLY A 88 1.85 -2.83 12.54
C GLY A 88 1.13 -2.19 13.73
N GLU A 89 -0.16 -1.89 13.60
CA GLU A 89 -0.94 -1.08 14.56
C GLU A 89 -0.76 -1.53 16.02
N VAL A 90 -0.92 -2.84 16.28
CA VAL A 90 -0.90 -3.42 17.64
C VAL A 90 0.50 -3.69 18.18
N PHE A 91 1.54 -3.54 17.36
CA PHE A 91 2.94 -3.88 17.70
C PHE A 91 3.84 -2.66 17.89
N LEU A 92 3.29 -1.44 17.80
CA LEU A 92 4.04 -0.19 17.94
C LEU A 92 3.64 0.59 19.19
N SER A 93 4.64 1.16 19.87
CA SER A 93 4.49 1.95 21.09
C SER A 93 5.07 3.37 20.91
N PRO A 94 4.45 4.44 21.42
CA PRO A 94 3.20 4.45 22.19
C PRO A 94 1.94 4.28 21.31
N THR A 95 2.05 4.54 20.01
CA THR A 95 1.01 4.30 19.01
C THR A 95 1.62 4.35 17.61
N SER A 96 1.10 3.57 16.66
CA SER A 96 1.50 3.62 15.24
C SER A 96 1.34 5.01 14.61
N MET A 97 0.41 5.83 15.11
CA MET A 97 0.14 7.17 14.57
C MET A 97 1.38 8.09 14.65
N MET A 98 2.18 7.95 15.70
CA MET A 98 3.43 8.70 15.90
C MET A 98 4.42 8.47 14.74
N PHE A 99 4.39 7.28 14.14
CA PHE A 99 5.31 6.86 13.10
C PHE A 99 4.74 7.01 11.68
N ARG A 100 3.48 7.43 11.53
CA ARG A 100 2.86 7.67 10.20
C ARG A 100 3.68 8.66 9.38
N ASN A 101 4.06 9.79 9.97
CA ASN A 101 4.82 10.83 9.27
C ASN A 101 6.25 10.34 8.94
N LEU A 102 6.85 9.52 9.80
CA LEU A 102 8.14 8.89 9.52
C LEU A 102 8.06 7.99 8.28
N MET A 103 7.05 7.12 8.20
CA MET A 103 6.82 6.29 7.01
C MET A 103 6.51 7.16 5.77
N SER A 104 5.78 8.27 5.93
CA SER A 104 5.53 9.18 4.81
C SER A 104 6.81 9.79 4.25
N ILE A 105 7.73 10.23 5.10
CA ILE A 105 9.04 10.76 4.70
C ILE A 105 9.87 9.67 4.00
N ASP A 106 9.89 8.47 4.56
CA ASP A 106 10.55 7.31 3.95
C ASP A 106 10.01 7.02 2.53
N VAL A 107 8.67 6.99 2.37
CA VAL A 107 8.03 6.81 1.06
C VAL A 107 8.37 7.96 0.11
N GLU A 108 8.29 9.21 0.55
CA GLU A 108 8.62 10.39 -0.26
C GLU A 108 10.04 10.29 -0.83
N GLU A 109 11.02 10.08 0.06
CA GLU A 109 12.42 10.09 -0.30
C GLU A 109 12.78 8.87 -1.16
N MET A 110 12.29 7.67 -0.84
CA MET A 110 12.57 6.48 -1.64
C MET A 110 11.97 6.58 -3.04
N VAL A 111 10.73 7.08 -3.16
CA VAL A 111 10.07 7.25 -4.47
C VAL A 111 10.75 8.32 -5.31
N ARG A 112 11.17 9.44 -4.70
CA ARG A 112 11.82 10.55 -5.43
C ARG A 112 13.27 10.25 -5.83
N ALA A 113 14.04 9.60 -4.95
CA ALA A 113 15.48 9.45 -5.11
C ALA A 113 15.89 8.27 -6.01
N GLN A 114 15.07 7.23 -6.10
CA GLN A 114 15.37 6.03 -6.89
C GLN A 114 14.91 6.18 -8.36
N PRO A 115 15.53 5.47 -9.31
CA PRO A 115 15.28 5.66 -10.75
C PRO A 115 14.01 4.94 -11.23
N MET A 116 12.86 5.22 -10.61
CA MET A 116 11.57 4.67 -10.98
C MET A 116 10.73 5.67 -11.79
N ASP A 117 10.06 5.18 -12.83
CA ASP A 117 9.16 5.99 -13.66
C ASP A 117 7.74 6.05 -13.08
N SER A 118 7.36 5.01 -12.34
CA SER A 118 6.13 4.93 -11.56
C SER A 118 6.30 3.99 -10.35
N VAL A 119 5.36 4.01 -9.42
CA VAL A 119 5.39 3.18 -8.21
C VAL A 119 4.04 2.51 -7.93
N VAL A 120 4.08 1.24 -7.52
CA VAL A 120 2.97 0.55 -6.86
C VAL A 120 3.21 0.59 -5.35
N LEU A 121 2.28 1.20 -4.62
CA LEU A 121 2.33 1.33 -3.16
C LEU A 121 1.47 0.22 -2.55
N ILE A 122 2.09 -0.80 -1.94
CA ILE A 122 1.34 -1.90 -1.31
C ILE A 122 1.12 -1.56 0.16
N GLY A 123 -0.13 -1.34 0.55
CA GLY A 123 -0.52 -0.88 1.89
C GLY A 123 -1.75 -1.59 2.40
N GLY A 124 -1.93 -1.60 3.72
CA GLY A 124 -3.03 -2.28 4.38
C GLY A 124 -3.31 -1.77 5.77
N CYS A 125 -2.42 -2.06 6.72
CA CYS A 125 -2.60 -1.72 8.13
C CYS A 125 -2.85 -0.22 8.32
N ASP A 126 -3.64 0.15 9.33
CA ASP A 126 -4.25 1.47 9.54
C ASP A 126 -3.48 2.70 9.04
N LYS A 127 -2.19 2.83 9.41
CA LYS A 127 -1.39 4.03 9.09
C LYS A 127 -0.58 3.93 7.80
N THR A 128 -0.52 2.75 7.18
CA THR A 128 0.34 2.49 6.02
C THR A 128 -0.19 3.16 4.75
N VAL A 129 -1.48 2.96 4.42
CA VAL A 129 -2.14 3.60 3.28
C VAL A 129 -2.06 5.13 3.36
N PRO A 130 -2.44 5.80 4.46
CA PRO A 130 -2.32 7.26 4.52
C PRO A 130 -0.87 7.74 4.45
N ALA A 131 0.08 7.07 5.10
CA ALA A 131 1.49 7.44 5.00
C ALA A 131 2.02 7.32 3.55
N GLN A 132 1.63 6.27 2.84
CA GLN A 132 1.97 6.08 1.43
C GLN A 132 1.36 7.15 0.53
N LEU A 133 0.09 7.49 0.73
CA LEU A 133 -0.58 8.55 -0.03
C LEU A 133 0.06 9.92 0.22
N MET A 134 0.40 10.24 1.48
CA MET A 134 1.12 11.47 1.83
C MET A 134 2.49 11.52 1.14
N GLY A 135 3.31 10.47 1.27
CA GLY A 135 4.63 10.42 0.64
C GLY A 135 4.58 10.46 -0.89
N ALA A 136 3.58 9.81 -1.49
CA ALA A 136 3.38 9.84 -2.94
C ALA A 136 2.94 11.23 -3.43
N ALA A 137 2.05 11.90 -2.71
CA ALA A 137 1.64 13.27 -3.00
C ALA A 137 2.84 14.22 -2.96
N SER A 138 3.72 14.11 -1.96
CA SER A 138 4.95 14.91 -1.88
C SER A 138 5.96 14.56 -2.97
N ALA A 139 6.16 13.28 -3.29
CA ALA A 139 7.12 12.86 -4.31
C ALA A 139 6.68 13.22 -5.74
N ASP A 140 5.36 13.25 -5.98
CA ASP A 140 4.70 13.56 -7.26
C ASP A 140 5.21 12.73 -8.46
N VAL A 141 5.66 11.50 -8.18
CA VAL A 141 5.95 10.48 -9.20
C VAL A 141 4.65 9.70 -9.47
N PRO A 142 4.34 9.30 -10.73
CA PRO A 142 3.15 8.52 -11.03
C PRO A 142 3.02 7.30 -10.11
N ALA A 143 1.91 7.21 -9.38
CA ALA A 143 1.74 6.23 -8.32
C ALA A 143 0.37 5.56 -8.38
N ILE A 144 0.31 4.31 -7.97
CA ILE A 144 -0.95 3.58 -7.77
C ILE A 144 -0.91 2.83 -6.43
N GLN A 145 -2.00 2.95 -5.67
CA GLN A 145 -2.19 2.23 -4.42
C GLN A 145 -2.74 0.82 -4.72
N LEU A 146 -2.08 -0.19 -4.15
CA LEU A 146 -2.59 -1.55 -4.03
C LEU A 146 -2.94 -1.83 -2.57
N LEU A 147 -4.17 -2.27 -2.35
CA LEU A 147 -4.70 -2.56 -1.02
C LEU A 147 -4.45 -4.03 -0.65
N ALA A 148 -4.08 -4.26 0.60
CA ALA A 148 -3.91 -5.60 1.18
C ALA A 148 -5.22 -6.41 1.16
N GLY A 149 -6.34 -5.77 1.50
CA GLY A 149 -7.65 -6.40 1.67
C GLY A 149 -7.91 -6.85 3.12
N PRO A 150 -9.19 -6.90 3.53
CA PRO A 150 -9.56 -7.32 4.88
C PRO A 150 -9.45 -8.85 5.04
N MET A 151 -9.32 -9.26 6.30
CA MET A 151 -9.56 -10.63 6.73
C MET A 151 -10.99 -11.07 6.41
N MET A 152 -11.20 -12.37 6.24
CA MET A 152 -12.53 -12.96 6.24
C MET A 152 -13.07 -13.00 7.68
N PRO A 153 -14.35 -12.63 7.89
CA PRO A 153 -15.00 -12.82 9.18
C PRO A 153 -15.17 -14.30 9.48
N THR A 154 -15.12 -14.66 10.76
CA THR A 154 -15.35 -16.02 11.25
C THR A 154 -16.71 -16.14 11.93
N SER A 155 -17.14 -17.39 12.17
CA SER A 155 -18.31 -17.69 12.99
C SER A 155 -17.85 -18.39 14.27
N PHE A 156 -18.29 -17.89 15.42
CA PHE A 156 -18.04 -18.47 16.73
C PHE A 156 -19.39 -18.71 17.43
N HIS A 157 -19.69 -19.97 17.74
CA HIS A 157 -21.00 -20.41 18.26
C HIS A 157 -22.22 -19.90 17.47
N GLY A 158 -22.09 -19.80 16.14
CA GLY A 158 -23.16 -19.33 15.25
C GLY A 158 -23.28 -17.80 15.16
N GLU A 159 -22.44 -17.05 15.87
CA GLU A 159 -22.34 -15.60 15.74
C GLU A 159 -21.16 -15.20 14.84
N ARG A 160 -21.39 -14.26 13.91
CA ARG A 160 -20.32 -13.69 13.09
C ARG A 160 -19.43 -12.78 13.94
N LEU A 161 -18.13 -13.02 13.91
CA LEU A 161 -17.12 -12.18 14.54
C LEU A 161 -16.50 -11.19 13.55
N GLY A 162 -16.27 -9.98 14.03
CA GLY A 162 -15.50 -8.93 13.41
C GLY A 162 -14.29 -8.58 14.29
N ALA A 163 -13.09 -8.83 13.75
CA ALA A 163 -11.85 -8.38 14.35
C ALA A 163 -11.94 -6.89 14.74
N CYS A 164 -11.38 -6.53 15.90
CA CYS A 164 -11.35 -5.18 16.45
C CYS A 164 -12.64 -4.80 17.22
N THR A 165 -13.85 -4.95 16.64
CA THR A 165 -15.12 -4.70 17.38
C THR A 165 -15.38 -5.76 18.44
N ASP A 166 -15.31 -7.04 18.07
CA ASP A 166 -15.59 -8.14 18.99
C ASP A 166 -14.47 -8.37 20.00
N CYS A 167 -13.22 -7.99 19.67
CA CYS A 167 -12.14 -7.93 20.64
C CYS A 167 -12.54 -7.09 21.86
N ARG A 168 -13.16 -5.91 21.63
CA ARG A 168 -13.62 -5.02 22.71
C ARG A 168 -14.85 -5.58 23.42
N ARG A 169 -15.81 -6.14 22.67
CA ARG A 169 -17.04 -6.73 23.23
C ARG A 169 -16.72 -7.86 24.20
N PHE A 170 -15.96 -8.87 23.76
CA PHE A 170 -15.64 -10.04 24.59
C PHE A 170 -14.71 -9.68 25.74
N TRP A 171 -13.75 -8.77 25.55
CA TRP A 171 -12.92 -8.31 26.67
C TRP A 171 -13.75 -7.60 27.75
N ALA A 172 -14.73 -6.78 27.36
CA ALA A 172 -15.65 -6.15 28.32
C ALA A 172 -16.51 -7.19 29.05
N MET A 173 -16.99 -8.24 28.35
CA MET A 173 -17.73 -9.33 28.96
C MET A 173 -16.89 -10.15 29.93
N HIS A 174 -15.62 -10.43 29.59
CA HIS A 174 -14.67 -11.10 30.47
C HIS A 174 -14.42 -10.28 31.74
N ARG A 175 -14.17 -8.98 31.61
CA ARG A 175 -14.04 -8.07 32.76
C ARG A 175 -15.30 -7.99 33.63
N ALA A 176 -16.47 -8.22 33.05
CA ALA A 176 -17.74 -8.26 33.75
C ALA A 176 -18.06 -9.64 34.36
N GLY A 177 -17.17 -10.64 34.24
CA GLY A 177 -17.37 -12.00 34.74
C GLY A 177 -18.40 -12.83 33.95
N LYS A 178 -18.79 -12.38 32.75
CA LYS A 178 -19.74 -13.08 31.87
C LYS A 178 -19.07 -14.11 30.95
N VAL A 179 -17.77 -13.95 30.75
CA VAL A 179 -16.90 -14.88 30.01
C VAL A 179 -15.74 -15.18 30.96
N ASP A 180 -15.40 -16.45 31.12
CA ASP A 180 -14.29 -16.87 31.98
C ASP A 180 -12.96 -16.87 31.20
N ALA A 181 -11.87 -17.19 31.90
CA ALA A 181 -10.52 -17.18 31.32
C ALA A 181 -10.37 -18.14 30.13
N ARG A 182 -11.04 -19.30 30.19
CA ARG A 182 -11.04 -20.26 29.09
C ARG A 182 -11.85 -19.75 27.90
N GLY A 183 -13.04 -19.20 28.14
CA GLY A 183 -13.88 -18.65 27.09
C GLY A 183 -13.22 -17.49 26.35
N ILE A 184 -12.48 -16.62 27.04
CA ILE A 184 -11.77 -15.52 26.37
C ILE A 184 -10.59 -16.03 25.53
N GLU A 185 -9.89 -17.07 25.96
CA GLU A 185 -8.83 -17.73 25.18
C GLU A 185 -9.41 -18.41 23.92
N GLU A 186 -10.55 -19.08 24.05
CA GLU A 186 -11.25 -19.66 22.90
C GLU A 186 -11.69 -18.58 21.88
N VAL A 187 -12.17 -17.43 22.35
CA VAL A 187 -12.50 -16.28 21.49
C VAL A 187 -11.25 -15.70 20.81
N GLU A 188 -10.14 -15.56 21.54
CA GLU A 188 -8.87 -15.03 21.02
C GLU A 188 -8.44 -15.78 19.74
N GLY A 189 -8.48 -17.11 19.77
CA GLY A 189 -8.13 -17.96 18.64
C GLY A 189 -9.05 -17.84 17.41
N ASN A 190 -10.23 -17.23 17.56
CA ASN A 190 -11.25 -17.13 16.51
C ASN A 190 -11.42 -15.73 15.92
N LEU A 191 -10.82 -14.68 16.50
CA LEU A 191 -11.06 -13.29 16.08
C LEU A 191 -10.32 -12.88 14.80
N ALA A 192 -9.09 -13.36 14.58
CA ALA A 192 -8.21 -12.94 13.49
C ALA A 192 -7.54 -14.15 12.84
N THR A 193 -8.29 -14.87 11.99
CA THR A 193 -7.92 -16.23 11.54
C THR A 193 -7.36 -16.30 10.12
N THR A 194 -7.50 -15.24 9.32
CA THR A 194 -7.00 -15.17 7.94
C THR A 194 -5.99 -14.04 7.77
N ALA A 195 -5.26 -14.01 6.66
CA ALA A 195 -4.42 -12.87 6.32
C ALA A 195 -5.29 -11.63 6.00
N GLY A 196 -4.72 -10.43 6.13
CA GLY A 196 -5.38 -9.17 5.81
C GLY A 196 -5.59 -8.25 7.01
N THR A 197 -6.28 -7.14 6.78
CA THR A 197 -6.58 -6.10 7.80
C THR A 197 -7.85 -6.40 8.60
N CYS A 198 -8.20 -5.57 9.61
CA CYS A 198 -9.46 -5.74 10.38
C CYS A 198 -10.66 -5.94 9.42
N ALA A 199 -11.50 -6.96 9.68
CA ALA A 199 -12.67 -7.32 8.87
C ALA A 199 -13.91 -6.44 9.08
N VAL A 200 -13.73 -5.28 9.73
CA VAL A 200 -14.79 -4.31 10.05
C VAL A 200 -14.52 -2.99 9.32
N MET A 201 -15.45 -2.04 9.40
CA MET A 201 -15.24 -0.67 8.90
C MET A 201 -14.34 0.15 9.86
N GLY A 202 -13.17 -0.41 10.18
CA GLY A 202 -12.10 0.25 10.92
C GLY A 202 -11.25 1.13 10.01
N THR A 203 -10.13 1.65 10.52
CA THR A 203 -9.27 2.58 9.76
C THR A 203 -8.74 1.96 8.47
N ALA A 204 -8.24 0.72 8.50
CA ALA A 204 -7.73 0.06 7.30
C ALA A 204 -8.77 -0.01 6.15
N SER A 205 -9.97 -0.54 6.42
CA SER A 205 -11.06 -0.62 5.42
C SER A 205 -11.54 0.76 4.97
N THR A 206 -11.57 1.73 5.89
CA THR A 206 -11.93 3.13 5.59
C THR A 206 -10.91 3.75 4.65
N MET A 207 -9.61 3.63 4.97
CA MET A 207 -8.53 4.20 4.16
C MET A 207 -8.37 3.49 2.81
N ALA A 208 -8.66 2.18 2.73
CA ALA A 208 -8.75 1.47 1.46
C ALA A 208 -9.85 2.05 0.56
N SER A 209 -11.03 2.28 1.13
CA SER A 209 -12.17 2.89 0.41
C SER A 209 -11.88 4.34 0.01
N ILE A 210 -11.18 5.09 0.86
CA ILE A 210 -10.73 6.46 0.54
C ILE A 210 -9.70 6.47 -0.58
N ALA A 211 -8.72 5.57 -0.59
CA ALA A 211 -7.74 5.49 -1.67
C ALA A 211 -8.40 5.23 -3.02
N GLU A 212 -9.42 4.36 -3.06
CA GLU A 212 -10.24 4.15 -4.25
C GLU A 212 -11.06 5.39 -4.63
N ALA A 213 -11.73 6.03 -3.66
CA ALA A 213 -12.54 7.23 -3.88
C ALA A 213 -11.74 8.45 -4.35
N LEU A 214 -10.49 8.57 -3.90
CA LEU A 214 -9.52 9.57 -4.38
C LEU A 214 -9.12 9.31 -5.84
N GLY A 215 -9.28 8.08 -6.35
CA GLY A 215 -8.81 7.66 -7.66
C GLY A 215 -7.37 7.13 -7.67
N MET A 216 -6.78 6.90 -6.49
CA MET A 216 -5.40 6.42 -6.35
C MET A 216 -5.29 4.89 -6.44
N ALA A 217 -6.40 4.15 -6.33
CA ALA A 217 -6.47 2.71 -6.54
C ALA A 217 -7.41 2.36 -7.70
N LEU A 218 -7.29 1.14 -8.23
CA LEU A 218 -8.24 0.64 -9.23
C LEU A 218 -9.65 0.52 -8.63
N PRO A 219 -10.71 0.86 -9.39
CA PRO A 219 -12.09 0.77 -8.91
C PRO A 219 -12.49 -0.69 -8.64
N GLY A 220 -13.30 -0.89 -7.59
CA GLY A 220 -13.80 -2.19 -7.15
C GLY A 220 -12.78 -3.02 -6.38
N THR A 221 -11.64 -2.44 -5.94
CA THR A 221 -10.56 -3.21 -5.32
C THR A 221 -10.42 -3.00 -3.81
N ALA A 222 -11.02 -1.99 -3.20
CA ALA A 222 -10.91 -1.73 -1.77
C ALA A 222 -11.50 -2.87 -0.93
N ALA A 223 -12.64 -3.43 -1.35
CA ALA A 223 -13.41 -4.39 -0.56
C ALA A 223 -13.02 -5.88 -0.78
N ILE A 224 -12.12 -6.19 -1.73
CA ILE A 224 -11.75 -7.58 -2.03
C ILE A 224 -11.02 -8.19 -0.81
N PRO A 225 -11.50 -9.30 -0.24
CA PRO A 225 -10.80 -9.95 0.89
C PRO A 225 -9.37 -10.35 0.52
N ALA A 226 -8.45 -10.28 1.48
CA ALA A 226 -7.03 -10.57 1.24
C ALA A 226 -6.81 -11.98 0.66
N VAL A 227 -7.59 -12.95 1.12
CA VAL A 227 -7.50 -14.37 0.70
C VAL A 227 -8.31 -14.69 -0.55
N HIS A 228 -9.02 -13.72 -1.14
CA HIS A 228 -9.82 -13.95 -2.34
C HIS A 228 -8.95 -13.90 -3.61
N ALA A 229 -9.22 -14.77 -4.59
CA ALA A 229 -8.44 -14.81 -5.83
C ALA A 229 -8.45 -13.48 -6.62
N ASP A 230 -9.53 -12.69 -6.50
CA ASP A 230 -9.59 -11.35 -7.10
C ASP A 230 -8.53 -10.40 -6.56
N ARG A 231 -8.01 -10.62 -5.35
CA ARG A 231 -6.97 -9.77 -4.76
C ARG A 231 -5.66 -9.90 -5.56
N LEU A 232 -5.32 -11.12 -5.99
CA LEU A 232 -4.18 -11.36 -6.87
C LEU A 232 -4.42 -10.82 -8.29
N ARG A 233 -5.66 -10.93 -8.81
CA ARG A 233 -6.02 -10.30 -10.10
C ARG A 233 -5.93 -8.78 -10.05
N ALA A 234 -6.36 -8.17 -8.96
CA ALA A 234 -6.24 -6.73 -8.73
C ALA A 234 -4.76 -6.30 -8.63
N ALA A 235 -3.92 -7.07 -7.95
CA ALA A 235 -2.48 -6.82 -7.88
C ALA A 235 -1.80 -6.84 -9.25
N GLU A 236 -2.12 -7.84 -10.07
CA GLU A 236 -1.65 -7.93 -11.46
C GLU A 236 -2.14 -6.76 -12.31
N ALA A 237 -3.42 -6.39 -12.20
CA ALA A 237 -3.98 -5.24 -12.88
C ALA A 237 -3.30 -3.92 -12.46
N SER A 238 -2.98 -3.75 -11.17
CA SER A 238 -2.23 -2.60 -10.67
C SER A 238 -0.81 -2.54 -11.24
N GLY A 239 -0.12 -3.68 -11.36
CA GLY A 239 1.19 -3.76 -12.01
C GLY A 239 1.14 -3.35 -13.48
N LYS A 240 0.13 -3.81 -14.22
CA LYS A 240 -0.11 -3.36 -15.60
C LYS A 240 -0.37 -1.85 -15.65
N ARG A 241 -1.24 -1.33 -14.77
CA ARG A 241 -1.59 0.08 -14.71
C ARG A 241 -0.39 0.96 -14.37
N ALA A 242 0.52 0.51 -13.51
CA ALA A 242 1.75 1.24 -13.22
C ALA A 242 2.63 1.43 -14.46
N VAL A 243 2.76 0.40 -15.31
CA VAL A 243 3.48 0.54 -16.59
C VAL A 243 2.79 1.53 -17.53
N GLU A 244 1.47 1.57 -17.56
CA GLU A 244 0.73 2.58 -18.31
C GLU A 244 1.00 3.99 -17.79
N LEU A 245 1.05 4.18 -16.47
CA LEU A 245 1.40 5.44 -15.82
C LEU A 245 2.85 5.85 -16.09
N ALA A 246 3.79 4.90 -16.16
CA ALA A 246 5.17 5.18 -16.54
C ALA A 246 5.28 5.71 -17.98
N LYS A 247 4.44 5.21 -18.90
CA LYS A 247 4.41 5.63 -20.31
C LYS A 247 3.61 6.91 -20.54
N ASN A 248 2.48 7.05 -19.84
CA ASN A 248 1.57 8.20 -19.91
C ASN A 248 1.34 8.73 -18.48
N PRO A 249 2.23 9.60 -17.98
CA PRO A 249 2.22 10.05 -16.60
C PRO A 249 0.91 10.73 -16.20
N LEU A 250 0.27 10.18 -15.18
CA LEU A 250 -0.76 10.84 -14.38
C LEU A 250 -0.27 10.83 -12.94
N ARG A 251 0.02 12.01 -12.40
CA ARG A 251 0.68 12.17 -11.11
C ARG A 251 -0.31 12.30 -9.96
N PRO A 252 0.09 12.00 -8.72
CA PRO A 252 -0.74 12.20 -7.53
C PRO A 252 -1.35 13.59 -7.44
N SER A 253 -0.61 14.66 -7.74
CA SER A 253 -1.12 16.05 -7.75
C SER A 253 -2.25 16.32 -8.76
N GLN A 254 -2.40 15.46 -9.78
CA GLN A 254 -3.46 15.56 -10.79
C GLN A 254 -4.69 14.72 -10.42
N ILE A 255 -4.52 13.74 -9.52
CA ILE A 255 -5.58 12.82 -9.08
C ILE A 255 -6.17 13.29 -7.75
N ILE A 256 -5.32 13.64 -6.79
CA ILE A 256 -5.67 14.17 -5.48
C ILE A 256 -5.89 15.68 -5.65
N ALA A 257 -7.14 16.04 -5.95
CA ALA A 257 -7.59 17.40 -6.18
C ALA A 257 -8.82 17.67 -5.31
N GLU A 258 -9.21 18.94 -5.19
CA GLU A 258 -10.35 19.36 -4.35
C GLU A 258 -11.59 18.47 -4.54
N LYS A 259 -11.94 18.16 -5.79
CA LYS A 259 -13.12 17.33 -6.11
C LYS A 259 -12.98 15.87 -5.71
N SER A 260 -11.80 15.27 -5.84
CA SER A 260 -11.60 13.88 -5.41
C SER A 260 -11.54 13.77 -3.89
N VAL A 261 -10.97 14.77 -3.20
CA VAL A 261 -11.03 14.87 -1.73
C VAL A 261 -12.47 15.05 -1.25
N GLU A 262 -13.27 15.88 -1.93
CA GLU A 262 -14.70 16.06 -1.64
C GLU A 262 -15.48 14.74 -1.81
N ASN A 263 -15.18 13.97 -2.85
CA ASN A 263 -15.75 12.63 -3.06
C ASN A 263 -15.32 11.65 -1.96
N ALA A 264 -14.05 11.64 -1.57
CA ALA A 264 -13.54 10.79 -0.49
C ALA A 264 -14.24 11.11 0.84
N LEU A 265 -14.52 12.39 1.14
CA LEU A 265 -15.28 12.79 2.31
C LEU A 265 -16.74 12.29 2.26
N ARG A 266 -17.41 12.40 1.10
CA ARG A 266 -18.77 11.84 0.93
C ARG A 266 -18.79 10.33 1.13
N VAL A 267 -17.82 9.62 0.57
CA VAL A 267 -17.67 8.17 0.75
C VAL A 267 -17.43 7.83 2.22
N LEU A 268 -16.55 8.56 2.91
CA LEU A 268 -16.31 8.38 4.35
C LEU A 268 -17.61 8.44 5.16
N LEU A 269 -18.46 9.44 4.90
CA LEU A 269 -19.75 9.58 5.56
C LEU A 269 -20.72 8.44 5.17
N ALA A 270 -20.78 8.09 3.89
CA ALA A 270 -21.71 7.07 3.38
C ALA A 270 -21.40 5.66 3.92
N ILE A 271 -20.13 5.32 4.13
CA ILE A 271 -19.72 4.00 4.62
C ILE A 271 -19.70 3.91 6.16
N GLY A 272 -19.96 5.02 6.87
CA GLY A 272 -19.80 5.09 8.33
C GLY A 272 -18.37 4.82 8.75
N GLY A 273 -17.40 5.39 8.03
CA GLY A 273 -15.98 5.08 8.20
C GLY A 273 -15.36 5.65 9.49
N SER A 274 -14.15 5.17 9.77
CA SER A 274 -13.37 5.55 10.96
C SER A 274 -13.13 7.06 11.04
N THR A 275 -13.27 7.64 12.22
CA THR A 275 -12.96 9.06 12.48
C THR A 275 -11.49 9.41 12.24
N ASN A 276 -10.57 8.43 12.31
CA ASN A 276 -9.16 8.60 11.96
C ASN A 276 -8.99 9.10 10.52
N ALA A 277 -9.93 8.77 9.62
CA ALA A 277 -9.90 9.21 8.24
C ALA A 277 -9.95 10.73 8.09
N ILE A 278 -10.54 11.46 9.04
CA ILE A 278 -10.53 12.93 9.03
C ILE A 278 -9.09 13.43 9.13
N VAL A 279 -8.34 12.92 10.11
CA VAL A 279 -6.93 13.28 10.33
C VAL A 279 -6.05 12.83 9.16
N HIS A 280 -6.37 11.69 8.54
CA HIS A 280 -5.62 11.18 7.40
C HIS A 280 -5.89 11.98 6.12
N LEU A 281 -7.16 12.25 5.80
CA LEU A 281 -7.53 13.04 4.62
C LEU A 281 -6.99 14.47 4.71
N THR A 282 -7.08 15.12 5.88
CA THR A 282 -6.48 16.45 6.07
C THR A 282 -4.96 16.45 5.92
N ALA A 283 -4.28 15.34 6.17
CA ALA A 283 -2.83 15.24 5.98
C ALA A 283 -2.43 14.91 4.54
N ILE A 284 -3.34 14.31 3.75
CA ILE A 284 -3.11 13.94 2.34
C ILE A 284 -3.45 15.11 1.40
N ALA A 285 -4.51 15.86 1.71
CA ALA A 285 -5.00 17.00 0.93
C ALA A 285 -4.09 18.23 1.08
#